data_AF-A0A368YRD2-F1
#
_entry.id   AF-A0A368YRD2-F1
#
_cell.length_a   1.000
_cell.length_b   1.000
_cell.length_c   1.000
_cell.angle_alpha   90.00
_cell.angle_beta   90.00
_cell.angle_gamma   90.00
#
_symmetry.space_group_name_H-M   'P 1'
#
loop_
_entity.id
_entity.type
_entity.pdbx_description
1 polymer ?
#
loop_
_entity_poly.entity_id
_entity_poly.type
_entity_poly.pdbx_seq_one_letter_code
_entity_poly.pdbx_strand_id
1 'polypeptide(L)'
;MNRSNLFSAITIAFGLVFCNAGYAASSEQPLKITVIQDDAASNKAGAPAAACNPTPPIDAVQGETVVRKIAGEERFDLDLVLAIARQESGFRMNSVSSAGAVGLMQLMPATAKRFDVDICDPEDNVRGAIRYLRLLQKKYQNPLYVLAAYNAGEGAVEQSRGVPFYPETVRYVSAILTDLYGWKPLERPAAKARGNGTINKQEKPEDGSRETWSQGFVLHVE
;
A
#
# COMPACT_ATOMS: atom_id res chain seq x y z
N MET A 1 -37.84 -22.60 50.38
CA MET A 1 -36.78 -22.67 51.42
C MET A 1 -35.60 -21.84 50.90
N ASN A 2 -35.51 -20.55 51.24
CA ASN A 2 -34.69 -19.94 52.33
C ASN A 2 -33.19 -20.30 52.21
N ARG A 3 -32.18 -19.42 52.32
CA ARG A 3 -32.03 -18.02 52.79
C ARG A 3 -30.57 -17.57 52.46
N SER A 4 -30.33 -16.44 51.79
CA SER A 4 -29.90 -15.12 52.30
C SER A 4 -28.42 -14.90 52.71
N ASN A 5 -27.82 -13.87 52.07
CA ASN A 5 -26.95 -12.79 52.60
C ASN A 5 -25.54 -13.06 53.14
N LEU A 6 -24.57 -12.21 52.73
CA LEU A 6 -23.86 -11.29 53.63
C LEU A 6 -23.07 -10.21 52.85
N PHE A 7 -23.60 -8.99 52.92
CA PHE A 7 -22.88 -7.72 52.74
C PHE A 7 -21.99 -7.47 53.98
N SER A 8 -20.85 -6.83 53.82
CA SER A 8 -20.23 -6.08 54.91
C SER A 8 -19.63 -4.78 54.38
N ALA A 9 -20.26 -3.68 54.81
CA ALA A 9 -19.80 -2.31 54.67
C ALA A 9 -18.99 -1.95 55.91
N ILE A 10 -17.92 -1.18 55.76
CA ILE A 10 -17.32 -0.41 56.86
C ILE A 10 -17.30 1.06 56.45
N THR A 11 -18.14 1.81 57.14
CA THR A 11 -18.19 3.27 57.22
C THR A 11 -17.37 3.68 58.45
N ILE A 12 -16.42 4.62 58.32
CA ILE A 12 -16.05 5.55 59.41
C ILE A 12 -15.75 6.94 58.81
N ALA A 13 -16.13 7.96 59.58
CA ALA A 13 -16.58 9.28 59.17
C ALA A 13 -15.53 10.41 59.19
N PHE A 14 -16.01 11.53 58.64
CA PHE A 14 -15.52 12.92 58.64
C PHE A 14 -14.93 13.46 59.95
N GLY A 15 -13.95 14.37 59.80
CA GLY A 15 -13.54 15.35 60.82
C GLY A 15 -12.85 16.57 60.18
N LEU A 16 -13.51 17.72 60.26
CA LEU A 16 -13.10 19.05 59.77
C LEU A 16 -11.77 19.56 60.33
N VAL A 17 -11.03 20.37 59.57
CA VAL A 17 -10.34 21.57 60.08
C VAL A 17 -10.41 22.71 59.03
N PHE A 18 -10.52 23.92 59.57
CA PHE A 18 -10.92 25.21 59.03
C PHE A 18 -9.99 25.90 57.99
N CYS A 19 -10.63 26.81 57.27
CA CYS A 19 -10.15 27.95 56.47
C CYS A 19 -9.17 28.88 57.23
N ASN A 20 -8.17 29.50 56.58
CA ASN A 20 -8.19 30.93 56.18
C ASN A 20 -6.85 31.47 55.59
N ALA A 21 -7.01 32.47 54.70
CA ALA A 21 -6.16 33.65 54.43
C ALA A 21 -4.70 33.53 53.91
N GLY A 22 -4.51 33.93 52.64
CA GLY A 22 -3.89 35.23 52.31
C GLY A 22 -2.36 35.36 52.22
N TYR A 23 -1.88 35.47 50.96
CA TYR A 23 -0.79 36.33 50.42
C TYR A 23 0.65 36.24 50.98
N ALA A 24 1.61 35.87 50.11
CA ALA A 24 2.71 36.72 49.64
C ALA A 24 3.62 35.99 48.63
N ALA A 25 4.33 36.78 47.82
CA ALA A 25 4.84 36.49 46.49
C ALA A 25 6.33 36.06 46.42
N SER A 26 6.80 35.87 45.17
CA SER A 26 8.19 35.79 44.70
C SER A 26 8.80 34.38 44.76
N SER A 27 9.41 33.79 43.72
CA SER A 27 9.96 34.30 42.46
C SER A 27 10.07 33.14 41.48
N GLU A 28 9.61 33.31 40.25
CA GLU A 28 9.88 32.39 39.14
C GLU A 28 11.36 32.49 38.74
N GLN A 29 12.06 31.36 38.71
CA GLN A 29 13.24 31.19 37.86
C GLN A 29 13.01 29.94 36.98
N PRO A 30 13.16 30.06 35.64
CA PRO A 30 12.88 28.96 34.74
C PRO A 30 13.99 27.90 34.84
N LEU A 31 13.58 26.64 34.96
CA LEU A 31 14.48 25.49 34.88
C LEU A 31 15.16 25.47 33.50
N LYS A 32 16.48 25.67 33.48
CA LYS A 32 17.32 25.37 32.33
C LYS A 32 17.36 23.86 32.13
N ILE A 33 16.60 23.38 31.15
CA ILE A 33 16.76 22.04 30.61
C ILE A 33 18.00 22.07 29.72
N THR A 34 19.12 21.59 30.25
CA THR A 34 20.30 21.27 29.45
C THR A 34 19.97 20.03 28.63
N VAL A 35 19.79 20.22 27.32
CA VAL A 35 19.67 19.11 26.35
C VAL A 35 21.04 18.44 26.29
N ILE A 36 21.13 17.22 26.85
CA ILE A 36 22.21 16.30 26.50
C ILE A 36 21.84 15.76 25.12
N GLN A 37 22.67 16.06 24.12
CA GLN A 37 22.63 15.39 22.83
C GLN A 37 23.06 13.94 23.04
N ASP A 38 22.08 13.05 23.01
CA ASP A 38 22.33 11.63 22.77
C ASP A 38 22.38 11.43 21.25
N ASP A 39 23.58 11.14 20.75
CA ASP A 39 23.85 10.80 19.36
C ASP A 39 23.31 9.39 19.03
N ALA A 40 22.73 9.27 17.83
CA ALA A 40 22.41 8.01 17.12
C ALA A 40 21.25 7.13 17.67
N ALA A 41 20.03 7.67 17.70
CA ALA A 41 18.81 6.88 17.50
C ALA A 41 18.31 7.09 16.05
N SER A 42 18.26 6.03 15.24
CA SER A 42 17.94 6.15 13.82
C SER A 42 16.47 6.56 13.62
N ASN A 43 16.24 7.74 13.04
CA ASN A 43 14.94 8.17 12.53
C ASN A 43 14.56 7.35 11.28
N LYS A 44 14.25 6.07 11.44
CA LYS A 44 14.05 5.11 10.34
C LYS A 44 12.64 5.13 9.73
N ALA A 45 11.62 5.57 10.46
CA ALA A 45 10.24 5.39 10.04
C ALA A 45 9.62 6.67 9.45
N GLY A 46 9.39 6.67 8.13
CA GLY A 46 8.47 7.62 7.49
C GLY A 46 9.08 8.92 6.95
N ALA A 47 10.33 8.87 6.46
CA ALA A 47 10.90 9.99 5.71
C ALA A 47 9.93 10.44 4.58
N PRO A 48 9.68 11.74 4.41
CA PRO A 48 8.87 12.21 3.29
C PRO A 48 9.52 11.77 1.97
N ALA A 49 8.70 11.41 0.97
CA ALA A 49 9.19 10.88 -0.31
C ALA A 49 10.23 11.79 -1.01
N ALA A 50 10.16 13.11 -0.75
CA ALA A 50 11.10 14.11 -1.26
C ALA A 50 12.45 14.17 -0.49
N ALA A 51 12.57 13.51 0.67
CA ALA A 51 13.77 13.53 1.51
C ALA A 51 14.67 12.30 1.34
N CYS A 52 14.27 11.31 0.53
CA CYS A 52 15.21 10.26 0.13
C CYS A 52 16.29 10.89 -0.76
N ASN A 53 17.49 11.09 -0.23
CA ASN A 53 18.66 11.47 -1.01
C ASN A 53 19.18 10.21 -1.72
N PRO A 54 18.95 10.04 -3.04
CA PRO A 54 19.26 8.79 -3.70
C PRO A 54 20.74 8.75 -4.01
N THR A 55 21.49 7.84 -3.39
CA THR A 55 22.84 7.52 -3.87
C THR A 55 23.12 6.02 -3.76
N PRO A 56 22.55 5.25 -4.70
CA PRO A 56 23.31 4.23 -5.42
C PRO A 56 23.17 4.37 -6.94
N PRO A 57 24.05 3.71 -7.75
CA PRO A 57 23.91 3.69 -9.21
C PRO A 57 22.53 3.18 -9.63
N ILE A 58 21.93 3.83 -10.63
CA ILE A 58 20.64 3.45 -11.23
C ILE A 58 20.86 2.25 -12.16
N ASP A 59 21.39 1.15 -11.62
CA ASP A 59 21.55 -0.09 -12.36
C ASP A 59 20.39 -1.02 -12.03
N ALA A 60 19.52 -1.25 -13.01
CA ALA A 60 18.40 -2.18 -12.88
C ALA A 60 18.88 -3.60 -12.55
N VAL A 61 20.09 -3.99 -12.97
CA VAL A 61 20.69 -5.30 -12.63
C VAL A 61 20.99 -5.39 -11.14
N GLN A 62 21.50 -4.33 -10.53
CA GLN A 62 21.72 -4.25 -9.08
C GLN A 62 20.40 -4.26 -8.32
N GLY A 63 19.41 -3.49 -8.80
CA GLY A 63 18.06 -3.49 -8.22
C GLY A 63 17.40 -4.86 -8.24
N GLU A 64 17.48 -5.58 -9.37
CA GLU A 64 16.99 -6.95 -9.47
C GLU A 64 17.72 -7.90 -8.52
N THR A 65 19.04 -7.73 -8.36
CA THR A 65 19.85 -8.52 -7.43
C THR A 65 19.39 -8.32 -5.99
N VAL A 66 19.11 -7.08 -5.57
CA VAL A 66 18.54 -6.77 -4.25
C VAL A 66 17.20 -7.46 -4.06
N VAL A 67 16.29 -7.33 -5.04
CA VAL A 67 14.98 -7.98 -4.98
C VAL A 67 15.11 -9.49 -4.79
N ARG A 68 15.97 -10.14 -5.59
CA ARG A 68 16.21 -11.59 -5.52
C ARG A 68 16.78 -12.03 -4.18
N LYS A 69 17.78 -11.29 -3.66
CA LYS A 69 18.39 -11.54 -2.35
C LYS A 69 17.34 -11.50 -1.24
N ILE A 70 16.58 -10.42 -1.17
CA ILE A 70 15.60 -10.21 -0.10
C ILE A 70 14.42 -11.18 -0.21
N ALA A 71 13.92 -11.47 -1.41
CA ALA A 71 12.87 -12.48 -1.60
C ALA A 71 13.32 -13.87 -1.09
N GLY A 72 14.58 -14.23 -1.31
CA GLY A 72 15.19 -15.46 -0.78
C GLY A 72 15.33 -15.45 0.75
N GLU A 73 15.86 -14.37 1.33
CA GLU A 73 15.99 -14.18 2.78
C GLU A 73 14.63 -14.29 3.48
N GLU A 74 13.61 -13.63 2.93
CA GLU A 74 12.25 -13.60 3.45
C GLU A 74 11.46 -14.88 3.16
N ARG A 75 11.99 -15.82 2.35
CA ARG A 75 11.29 -17.04 1.89
C ARG A 75 9.92 -16.71 1.30
N PHE A 76 9.90 -15.76 0.37
CA PHE A 76 8.70 -15.36 -0.34
C PHE A 76 8.80 -15.76 -1.82
N ASP A 77 7.67 -15.76 -2.52
CA ASP A 77 7.60 -16.11 -3.94
C ASP A 77 8.47 -15.14 -4.76
N LEU A 78 9.57 -15.67 -5.30
CA LEU A 78 10.56 -14.91 -6.05
C LEU A 78 9.99 -14.34 -7.35
N ASP A 79 9.22 -15.14 -8.09
CA ASP A 79 8.70 -14.74 -9.39
C ASP A 79 7.65 -13.63 -9.23
N LEU A 80 6.80 -13.74 -8.19
CA LEU A 80 5.84 -12.70 -7.86
C LEU A 80 6.51 -11.37 -7.51
N VAL A 81 7.53 -11.39 -6.64
CA VAL A 81 8.21 -10.15 -6.22
C VAL A 81 8.99 -9.52 -7.38
N LEU A 82 9.63 -10.33 -8.22
CA LEU A 82 10.29 -9.84 -9.42
C LEU A 82 9.30 -9.19 -10.40
N ALA A 83 8.15 -9.82 -10.64
CA ALA A 83 7.11 -9.27 -11.51
C ALA A 83 6.57 -7.94 -10.98
N ILE A 84 6.31 -7.85 -9.67
CA ILE A 84 5.87 -6.62 -9.01
C ILE A 84 6.97 -5.55 -9.13
N ALA A 85 8.21 -5.82 -8.71
CA ALA A 85 9.29 -4.83 -8.73
C ALA A 85 9.61 -4.31 -10.14
N ARG A 86 9.48 -5.18 -11.16
CA ARG A 86 9.58 -4.80 -12.57
C ARG A 86 8.46 -3.84 -12.96
N GLN A 87 7.22 -4.13 -12.58
CA GLN A 87 6.06 -3.30 -12.89
C GLN A 87 6.07 -1.95 -12.14
N GLU A 88 6.57 -1.93 -10.90
CA GLU A 88 6.59 -0.74 -10.05
C GLU A 88 7.65 0.27 -10.48
N SER A 89 8.90 -0.17 -10.62
CA SER A 89 10.02 0.73 -10.87
C SER A 89 10.87 0.34 -12.07
N GLY A 90 10.71 -0.87 -12.61
CA GLY A 90 11.69 -1.45 -13.52
C GLY A 90 13.03 -1.67 -12.82
N PHE A 91 12.99 -2.08 -11.54
CA PHE A 91 14.15 -2.26 -10.66
C PHE A 91 14.96 -0.98 -10.35
N ARG A 92 14.35 0.21 -10.48
CA ARG A 92 14.99 1.48 -10.13
C ARG A 92 14.89 1.74 -8.62
N MET A 93 16.02 1.66 -7.93
CA MET A 93 16.13 1.83 -6.48
C MET A 93 15.78 3.24 -5.98
N ASN A 94 15.87 4.26 -6.82
CA ASN A 94 15.63 5.66 -6.47
C ASN A 94 14.35 6.26 -7.10
N SER A 95 13.44 5.42 -7.60
CA SER A 95 12.22 5.90 -8.24
C SER A 95 11.29 6.57 -7.22
N VAL A 96 10.80 7.77 -7.53
CA VAL A 96 9.77 8.47 -6.74
C VAL A 96 8.62 8.83 -7.66
N SER A 97 7.40 8.39 -7.34
CA SER A 97 6.20 8.70 -8.12
C SER A 97 5.65 10.09 -7.76
N SER A 98 4.78 10.64 -8.61
CA SER A 98 4.07 11.89 -8.33
C SER A 98 3.14 11.80 -7.10
N ALA A 99 2.67 10.60 -6.77
CA ALA A 99 1.89 10.33 -5.56
C ALA A 99 2.76 10.16 -4.30
N GLY A 100 4.09 10.12 -4.46
CA GLY A 100 5.04 9.95 -3.35
C GLY A 100 5.39 8.51 -3.02
N ALA A 101 5.14 7.56 -3.92
CA ALA A 101 5.62 6.18 -3.77
C ALA A 101 7.13 6.11 -4.04
N VAL A 102 7.89 5.30 -3.29
CA VAL A 102 9.35 5.32 -3.29
C VAL A 102 9.97 3.94 -3.53
N GLY A 103 11.07 3.91 -4.28
CA GLY A 103 12.02 2.80 -4.34
C GLY A 103 11.62 1.66 -5.28
N LEU A 104 12.28 0.52 -5.09
CA LEU A 104 12.16 -0.69 -5.94
C LEU A 104 10.72 -1.17 -6.09
N MET A 105 9.97 -1.16 -4.98
CA MET A 105 8.62 -1.70 -4.90
C MET A 105 7.56 -0.61 -4.67
N GLN A 106 7.94 0.66 -4.90
CA GLN A 106 7.06 1.83 -4.86
C GLN A 106 6.15 1.85 -3.62
N LEU A 107 6.75 1.76 -2.44
CA LEU A 107 5.99 1.86 -1.20
C LEU A 107 5.59 3.29 -0.89
N MET A 108 4.34 3.45 -0.43
CA MET A 108 3.87 4.71 0.14
C MET A 108 4.47 4.93 1.54
N PRO A 109 4.77 6.18 1.95
CA PRO A 109 5.28 6.48 3.29
C PRO A 109 4.38 6.00 4.44
N ALA A 110 3.06 5.98 4.22
CA ALA A 110 2.12 5.42 5.20
C ALA A 110 2.33 3.90 5.38
N THR A 111 2.62 3.18 4.30
CA THR A 111 2.95 1.74 4.34
C THR A 111 4.30 1.52 5.02
N ALA A 112 5.29 2.37 4.73
CA ALA A 112 6.59 2.34 5.40
C ALA A 112 6.46 2.42 6.91
N LYS A 113 5.68 3.40 7.39
CA LYS A 113 5.39 3.60 8.81
C LYS A 113 4.66 2.41 9.43
N ARG A 114 3.73 1.79 8.70
CA ARG A 114 2.98 0.62 9.18
C ARG A 114 3.88 -0.59 9.44
N PHE A 115 4.92 -0.78 8.63
CA PHE A 115 5.81 -1.94 8.71
C PHE A 115 7.18 -1.63 9.33
N ASP A 116 7.37 -0.40 9.82
CA ASP A 116 8.59 0.10 10.45
C ASP A 116 9.82 -0.15 9.56
N VAL A 117 9.76 0.36 8.33
CA VAL A 117 10.85 0.26 7.34
C VAL A 117 11.29 1.62 6.83
N ASP A 118 12.57 1.72 6.50
CA ASP A 118 13.17 2.83 5.77
C ASP A 118 12.98 2.61 4.26
N ILE A 119 12.01 3.30 3.66
CA ILE A 119 11.74 3.18 2.21
C ILE A 119 12.83 3.77 1.32
N CYS A 120 13.75 4.57 1.87
CA CYS A 120 14.90 5.08 1.12
C CYS A 120 16.02 4.04 1.01
N ASP A 121 16.07 3.05 1.91
CA ASP A 121 16.96 1.89 1.80
C ASP A 121 16.35 0.85 0.85
N PRO A 122 17.05 0.45 -0.24
CA PRO A 122 16.48 -0.49 -1.21
C PRO A 122 16.15 -1.86 -0.63
N GLU A 123 16.93 -2.37 0.32
CA GLU A 123 16.63 -3.67 0.92
C GLU A 123 15.40 -3.60 1.82
N ASP A 124 15.32 -2.57 2.68
CA ASP A 124 14.21 -2.38 3.60
C ASP A 124 12.90 -2.01 2.87
N ASN A 125 13.00 -1.33 1.74
CA ASN A 125 11.89 -1.13 0.80
C ASN A 125 11.29 -2.47 0.34
N VAL A 126 12.13 -3.42 -0.10
CA VAL A 126 11.68 -4.75 -0.53
C VAL A 126 11.13 -5.56 0.64
N ARG A 127 11.78 -5.53 1.82
CA ARG A 127 11.27 -6.21 3.03
C ARG A 127 9.91 -5.67 3.45
N GLY A 128 9.72 -4.35 3.45
CA GLY A 128 8.45 -3.72 3.75
C GLY A 128 7.34 -4.13 2.79
N ALA A 129 7.65 -4.23 1.50
CA ALA A 129 6.70 -4.63 0.48
C ALA A 129 6.32 -6.11 0.61
N ILE A 130 7.27 -6.99 0.91
CA ILE A 130 6.98 -8.40 1.20
C ILE A 130 6.10 -8.54 2.44
N ARG A 131 6.36 -7.79 3.51
CA ARG A 131 5.49 -7.76 4.70
C ARG A 131 4.07 -7.31 4.34
N TYR A 132 3.94 -6.29 3.49
CA TYR A 132 2.64 -5.85 3.00
C TYR A 132 1.94 -6.94 2.18
N LEU A 133 2.64 -7.56 1.22
CA LEU A 133 2.10 -8.66 0.41
C LEU A 133 1.65 -9.85 1.26
N ARG A 134 2.41 -10.23 2.30
CA ARG A 134 2.00 -11.29 3.25
C ARG A 134 0.70 -10.93 3.96
N LEU A 135 0.55 -9.67 4.38
CA LEU A 135 -0.69 -9.19 4.98
C LEU A 135 -1.86 -9.30 4.00
N LEU A 136 -1.68 -8.86 2.76
CA LEU A 136 -2.70 -8.93 1.71
C LEU A 136 -3.07 -10.37 1.37
N GLN A 137 -2.09 -11.27 1.22
CA GLN A 137 -2.33 -12.70 0.94
C GLN A 137 -3.15 -13.35 2.06
N LYS A 138 -2.80 -13.08 3.32
CA LYS A 138 -3.56 -13.59 4.47
C LYS A 138 -5.00 -13.05 4.48
N LYS A 139 -5.17 -11.77 4.16
CA LYS A 139 -6.47 -11.08 4.19
C LYS A 139 -7.41 -11.53 3.08
N TYR A 140 -6.92 -11.58 1.84
CA TYR A 140 -7.78 -11.77 0.67
C TYR A 140 -7.81 -13.21 0.14
N GLN A 141 -6.73 -13.98 0.32
CA GLN A 141 -6.59 -15.36 -0.18
C GLN A 141 -6.93 -15.52 -1.67
N ASN A 142 -6.87 -14.43 -2.42
CA ASN A 142 -7.18 -14.34 -3.83
C ASN A 142 -6.10 -13.47 -4.50
N PRO A 143 -5.31 -14.02 -5.44
CA PRO A 143 -4.18 -13.29 -6.03
C PRO A 143 -4.61 -12.02 -6.77
N LEU A 144 -5.80 -12.00 -7.38
CA LEU A 144 -6.29 -10.80 -8.06
C LEU A 144 -6.55 -9.65 -7.08
N TYR A 145 -7.09 -9.96 -5.91
CA TYR A 145 -7.39 -8.98 -4.88
C TYR A 145 -6.13 -8.51 -4.15
N VAL A 146 -5.15 -9.41 -3.98
CA VAL A 146 -3.84 -9.05 -3.46
C VAL A 146 -3.16 -8.02 -4.36
N LEU A 147 -3.07 -8.30 -5.66
CA LEU A 147 -2.45 -7.38 -6.62
C LEU A 147 -3.22 -6.06 -6.74
N ALA A 148 -4.56 -6.13 -6.78
CA ALA A 148 -5.39 -4.93 -6.80
C ALA A 148 -5.23 -4.08 -5.53
N ALA A 149 -5.17 -4.70 -4.34
CA ALA A 149 -4.99 -3.99 -3.08
C ALA A 149 -3.57 -3.44 -2.90
N TYR A 150 -2.56 -4.10 -3.47
CA TYR A 150 -1.20 -3.59 -3.47
C TYR A 150 -1.13 -2.25 -4.24
N ASN A 151 -1.77 -2.20 -5.40
CA ASN A 151 -1.77 -1.04 -6.30
C ASN A 151 -2.77 0.06 -5.90
N ALA A 152 -4.05 -0.29 -5.69
CA ALA A 152 -5.14 0.66 -5.44
C ALA A 152 -5.45 0.87 -3.95
N GLY A 153 -4.83 0.08 -3.07
CA GLY A 153 -5.13 0.05 -1.64
C GLY A 153 -6.28 -0.90 -1.25
N GLU A 154 -6.23 -1.38 -0.01
CA GLU A 154 -7.21 -2.32 0.56
C GLU A 154 -8.65 -1.80 0.50
N GLY A 155 -8.86 -0.51 0.80
CA GLY A 155 -10.19 0.09 0.83
C GLY A 155 -10.88 0.14 -0.54
N ALA A 156 -10.13 0.33 -1.63
CA ALA A 156 -10.69 0.31 -2.98
C ALA A 156 -11.22 -1.08 -3.36
N VAL A 157 -10.49 -2.13 -2.97
CA VAL A 157 -10.91 -3.52 -3.17
C VAL A 157 -12.13 -3.86 -2.33
N GLU A 158 -12.17 -3.42 -1.07
CA GLU A 158 -13.31 -3.64 -0.18
C GLU A 158 -14.58 -2.93 -0.67
N GLN A 159 -14.46 -1.67 -1.08
CA GLN A 159 -15.57 -0.89 -1.63
C GLN A 159 -16.11 -1.51 -2.92
N SER A 160 -15.21 -2.00 -3.79
CA SER A 160 -15.57 -2.62 -5.06
C SER A 160 -16.00 -4.09 -4.91
N ARG A 161 -15.80 -4.70 -3.74
CA ARG A 161 -15.95 -6.14 -3.49
C ARG A 161 -15.21 -6.99 -4.51
N GLY A 162 -14.02 -6.54 -4.93
CA GLY A 162 -13.23 -7.16 -5.99
C GLY A 162 -12.18 -6.22 -6.56
N VAL A 163 -11.75 -6.49 -7.79
CA VAL A 163 -10.82 -5.60 -8.50
C VAL A 163 -11.56 -4.30 -8.87
N PRO A 164 -11.09 -3.12 -8.43
CA PRO A 164 -11.76 -1.85 -8.75
C PRO A 164 -11.69 -1.57 -10.24
N PHE A 165 -12.70 -0.86 -10.78
CA PHE A 165 -12.76 -0.44 -12.19
C PHE A 165 -11.84 0.76 -12.49
N TYR A 166 -10.64 0.76 -11.93
CA TYR A 166 -9.59 1.71 -12.26
C TYR A 166 -8.80 1.16 -13.44
N PRO A 167 -8.77 1.85 -14.60
CA PRO A 167 -8.08 1.35 -15.78
C PRO A 167 -6.60 1.05 -15.55
N GLU A 168 -5.97 1.74 -14.59
CA GLU A 168 -4.60 1.53 -14.18
C GLU A 168 -4.45 0.24 -13.35
N THR A 169 -5.27 0.03 -12.31
CA THR A 169 -5.27 -1.22 -11.52
C THR A 169 -5.58 -2.46 -12.35
N VAL A 170 -6.55 -2.42 -13.25
CA VAL A 170 -6.85 -3.56 -14.14
C VAL A 170 -5.65 -3.89 -15.01
N ARG A 171 -4.98 -2.86 -15.56
CA ARG A 171 -3.75 -3.03 -16.34
C ARG A 171 -2.62 -3.60 -15.50
N TYR A 172 -2.42 -3.08 -14.28
CA TYR A 172 -1.41 -3.54 -13.33
C TYR A 172 -1.56 -5.03 -13.02
N VAL A 173 -2.77 -5.46 -12.63
CA VAL A 173 -3.06 -6.88 -12.35
C VAL A 173 -2.78 -7.73 -13.59
N SER A 174 -3.26 -7.31 -14.77
CA SER A 174 -3.04 -8.06 -16.00
C SER A 174 -1.56 -8.18 -16.38
N ALA A 175 -0.76 -7.13 -16.18
CA ALA A 175 0.65 -7.10 -16.53
C ALA A 175 1.46 -8.07 -15.65
N ILE A 176 1.20 -8.08 -14.34
CA ILE A 176 1.89 -8.99 -13.41
C ILE A 176 1.53 -10.44 -13.70
N LEU A 177 0.26 -10.76 -13.95
CA LEU A 177 -0.12 -12.15 -14.28
C LEU A 177 0.49 -12.61 -15.60
N THR A 178 0.55 -11.71 -16.60
CA THR A 178 1.20 -11.99 -17.88
C THR A 178 2.67 -12.32 -17.67
N ASP A 179 3.37 -11.56 -16.85
CA ASP A 179 4.78 -11.79 -16.52
C ASP A 179 4.98 -13.09 -15.73
N LEU A 180 4.19 -13.29 -14.66
CA LEU A 180 4.27 -14.45 -13.77
C LEU A 180 4.02 -15.78 -14.48
N TYR A 181 3.05 -15.83 -15.38
CA TYR A 181 2.73 -17.04 -16.14
C TYR A 181 3.45 -17.13 -17.49
N GLY A 182 4.31 -16.16 -17.82
CA GLY A 182 5.04 -16.12 -19.08
C GLY A 182 4.11 -16.07 -20.30
N TRP A 183 2.93 -15.47 -20.16
CA TRP A 183 1.98 -15.36 -21.25
C TRP A 183 2.51 -14.37 -22.28
N LYS A 184 2.57 -14.81 -23.55
CA LYS A 184 2.96 -13.92 -24.63
C LYS A 184 1.83 -12.92 -24.87
N PRO A 185 2.11 -11.60 -24.92
CA PRO A 185 1.13 -10.65 -25.40
C PRO A 185 0.66 -11.07 -26.79
N LEU A 186 -0.62 -10.90 -27.07
CA LEU A 186 -1.12 -11.06 -28.43
C LEU A 186 -0.30 -10.14 -29.34
N GLU A 187 0.23 -10.69 -30.42
CA GLU A 187 0.90 -9.89 -31.43
C GLU A 187 -0.09 -8.82 -31.88
N ARG A 188 0.24 -7.56 -31.59
CA ARG A 188 -0.51 -6.46 -32.16
C ARG A 188 -0.17 -6.49 -33.65
N PRO A 189 -1.12 -6.72 -34.57
CA PRO A 189 -0.84 -6.49 -35.97
C PRO A 189 -0.29 -5.07 -36.07
N ALA A 190 0.85 -4.92 -36.76
CA ALA A 190 1.56 -3.65 -36.89
C ALA A 190 0.53 -2.55 -37.14
N ALA A 191 0.50 -1.55 -36.25
CA ALA A 191 -0.47 -0.47 -36.35
C ALA A 191 -0.38 0.09 -37.77
N LYS A 192 -1.38 -0.17 -38.61
CA LYS A 192 -1.48 0.52 -39.90
C LYS A 192 -1.40 2.00 -39.56
N ALA A 193 -0.38 2.68 -40.08
CA ALA A 193 -0.22 4.11 -39.95
C ALA A 193 -1.59 4.75 -40.13
N ARG A 194 -2.07 5.50 -39.14
CA ARG A 194 -3.35 6.20 -39.21
C ARG A 194 -3.27 7.17 -40.37
N GLY A 195 -3.70 6.75 -41.56
CA GLY A 195 -4.05 7.64 -42.63
C GLY A 195 -5.22 8.49 -42.17
N ASN A 196 -5.18 9.78 -42.46
CA ASN A 196 -6.27 10.72 -42.23
C ASN A 196 -7.52 10.26 -43.00
N GLY A 197 -8.31 9.37 -42.39
CA GLY A 197 -9.59 8.91 -42.88
C GLY A 197 -10.68 9.47 -41.98
N THR A 198 -11.53 10.33 -42.54
CA THR A 198 -12.78 10.80 -41.95
C THR A 198 -13.60 9.61 -41.45
N ILE A 199 -13.89 9.57 -40.15
CA ILE A 199 -14.79 8.57 -39.58
C ILE A 199 -16.20 8.95 -40.02
N ASN A 200 -16.71 8.28 -41.05
CA ASN A 200 -18.13 8.30 -41.36
C ASN A 200 -18.87 7.54 -40.26
N LYS A 201 -19.72 8.28 -39.54
CA LYS A 201 -20.64 7.78 -38.52
C LYS A 201 -21.54 6.72 -39.15
N GLN A 202 -21.33 5.45 -38.81
CA GLN A 202 -22.27 4.39 -39.18
C GLN A 202 -23.62 4.67 -38.50
N GLU A 203 -24.65 4.81 -39.32
CA GLU A 203 -26.03 4.96 -38.88
C GLU A 203 -26.53 3.68 -38.23
N LYS A 204 -27.29 3.86 -37.15
CA LYS A 204 -27.92 2.81 -36.35
C LYS A 204 -29.11 2.24 -37.13
N PRO A 205 -29.28 0.91 -37.29
CA PRO A 205 -30.52 0.38 -37.82
C PRO A 205 -31.63 0.59 -36.80
N GLU A 206 -32.71 1.23 -37.24
CA GLU A 206 -33.97 1.29 -36.51
C GLU A 206 -34.76 0.02 -36.80
N ASP A 207 -34.64 -0.98 -35.93
CA ASP A 207 -35.76 -1.90 -35.70
C ASP A 207 -36.05 -2.02 -34.20
N GLY A 208 -37.34 -2.03 -33.89
CA GLY A 208 -37.88 -1.81 -32.56
C GLY A 208 -38.28 -3.11 -31.88
N SER A 209 -37.31 -3.93 -31.47
CA SER A 209 -37.54 -4.96 -30.46
C SER A 209 -36.67 -4.71 -29.22
N ARG A 210 -37.33 -4.49 -28.09
CA ARG A 210 -36.70 -4.27 -26.78
C ARG A 210 -36.25 -5.61 -26.20
N GLU A 211 -35.06 -6.05 -26.56
CA GLU A 211 -34.28 -6.98 -25.75
C GLU A 211 -33.00 -6.31 -25.28
N THR A 212 -33.06 -5.76 -24.07
CA THR A 212 -31.90 -5.21 -23.36
C THR A 212 -31.02 -6.34 -22.84
N TRP A 213 -30.30 -7.00 -23.74
CA TRP A 213 -29.11 -7.78 -23.41
C TRP A 213 -27.89 -7.03 -23.92
N SER A 214 -27.02 -6.58 -23.02
CA SER A 214 -25.75 -5.98 -23.41
C SER A 214 -24.79 -7.08 -23.90
N GLN A 215 -24.87 -7.38 -25.19
CA GLN A 215 -23.75 -7.85 -26.02
C GLN A 215 -22.84 -8.94 -25.40
N GLY A 216 -23.42 -10.02 -24.89
CA GLY A 216 -22.70 -11.26 -24.62
C GLY A 216 -22.91 -12.25 -25.77
N PHE A 217 -21.84 -12.76 -26.37
CA PHE A 217 -21.94 -13.77 -27.42
C PHE A 217 -22.32 -15.12 -26.79
N VAL A 218 -23.52 -15.64 -27.08
CA VAL A 218 -23.93 -16.99 -26.67
C VAL A 218 -23.44 -17.97 -27.74
N LEU A 219 -22.41 -18.75 -27.43
CA LEU A 219 -22.05 -19.92 -28.23
C LEU A 219 -23.15 -20.97 -28.07
N HIS A 220 -23.93 -21.17 -29.12
CA HIS A 220 -24.79 -22.35 -29.23
C HIS A 220 -23.89 -23.51 -29.67
N VAL A 221 -23.83 -24.54 -28.84
CA VAL A 221 -23.21 -25.82 -29.20
C VAL A 221 -24.36 -26.70 -29.67
N GLU A 222 -24.43 -26.98 -30.97
CA GLU A 222 -25.30 -28.02 -31.53
C GLU A 222 -24.69 -29.41 -31.31
#